data_AF-A0A963P606-F1
#
_entry.id   AF-A0A963P606-F1
#
_cell.length_a   1.000
_cell.length_b   1.000
_cell.length_c   1.000
_cell.angle_alpha   90.00
_cell.angle_beta   90.00
_cell.angle_gamma   90.00
#
_symmetry.space_group_name_H-M   'P 1'
#
loop_
_entity.id
_entity.type
_entity.pdbx_description
1 polymer ?
#
loop_
_entity_poly.entity_id
_entity_poly.type
_entity_poly.pdbx_seq_one_letter_code
_entity_poly.pdbx_strand_id
1 'polypeptide(L)'
;SGFSAQAEAQAKAVIQNFADYIRQHKDEIAALGFFYQQPYQRRALTFEMLQELHEHLCKPPLMLTTERLWSAYARVQASAVQGLGSKRQLTDLVSLLRFALGLDGEDAKLAPFADEVDKRFQAWIFRHNAQRGTAFTAEQTEWLRMMKNHIASSCSIGRGDFDYAELADKGGLQKAWGLFGKELDALMDEMNEELVA
;
A
#
# COMPACT_ATOMS: atom_id res chain seq x y z
N SER A 1 -31.78 -19.94 -0.96
CA SER A 1 -32.42 -18.63 -1.23
C SER A 1 -31.77 -17.99 -2.46
N GLY A 2 -32.53 -17.73 -3.54
CA GLY A 2 -31.99 -17.30 -4.85
C GLY A 2 -31.30 -15.92 -4.86
N PHE A 3 -31.75 -14.99 -4.00
CA PHE A 3 -31.13 -13.67 -3.86
C PHE A 3 -29.67 -13.72 -3.39
N SER A 4 -29.33 -14.65 -2.49
CA SER A 4 -27.95 -14.83 -2.01
C SER A 4 -27.04 -15.30 -3.13
N ALA A 5 -27.50 -16.28 -3.92
CA ALA A 5 -26.74 -16.83 -5.04
C ALA A 5 -26.51 -15.78 -6.15
N GLN A 6 -27.52 -14.96 -6.46
CA GLN A 6 -27.37 -13.89 -7.45
C GLN A 6 -26.35 -12.83 -7.00
N ALA A 7 -26.40 -12.42 -5.73
CA ALA A 7 -25.48 -11.41 -5.22
C ALA A 7 -24.04 -11.93 -5.10
N GLU A 8 -23.85 -13.21 -4.79
CA GLU A 8 -22.54 -13.87 -4.86
C GLU A 8 -22.01 -13.92 -6.31
N ALA A 9 -22.86 -14.28 -7.28
CA ALA A 9 -22.48 -14.30 -8.70
C ALA A 9 -22.06 -12.90 -9.20
N GLN A 10 -22.76 -11.85 -8.78
CA GLN A 10 -22.39 -10.47 -9.09
C GLN A 10 -21.03 -10.08 -8.49
N ALA A 11 -20.76 -10.47 -7.25
CA ALA A 11 -19.46 -10.21 -6.62
C ALA A 11 -18.32 -10.96 -7.33
N LYS A 12 -18.55 -12.22 -7.74
CA LYS A 12 -17.59 -12.96 -8.57
C LYS A 12 -17.31 -12.26 -9.90
N ALA A 13 -18.35 -11.74 -10.56
CA ALA A 13 -18.19 -10.97 -11.79
C ALA A 13 -17.39 -9.67 -11.58
N VAL A 14 -17.59 -8.96 -10.46
CA VAL A 14 -16.80 -7.78 -10.10
C VAL A 14 -15.32 -8.13 -9.94
N ILE A 15 -15.01 -9.20 -9.21
CA ILE A 15 -13.64 -9.68 -9.01
C ILE A 15 -13.02 -10.09 -10.36
N GLN A 16 -13.76 -10.82 -11.19
CA GLN A 16 -13.30 -11.27 -12.50
C GLN A 16 -12.99 -10.08 -13.42
N ASN A 17 -13.88 -9.10 -13.51
CA ASN A 17 -13.67 -7.90 -14.33
C ASN A 17 -12.43 -7.13 -13.87
N PHE A 18 -12.19 -7.04 -12.56
CA PHE A 18 -10.98 -6.43 -12.02
C PHE A 18 -9.73 -7.20 -12.43
N ALA A 19 -9.71 -8.51 -12.23
CA ALA A 19 -8.58 -9.37 -12.58
C ALA A 19 -8.26 -9.33 -14.08
N ASP A 20 -9.28 -9.31 -14.94
CA ASP A 20 -9.10 -9.21 -16.38
C ASP A 20 -8.57 -7.83 -16.80
N TYR A 21 -9.10 -6.76 -16.22
CA TYR A 21 -8.63 -5.40 -16.48
C TYR A 21 -7.15 -5.23 -16.13
N ILE A 22 -6.74 -5.63 -14.92
CA ILE A 22 -5.34 -5.45 -14.50
C ILE A 22 -4.39 -6.31 -15.34
N ARG A 23 -4.83 -7.49 -15.82
CA ARG A 23 -4.04 -8.34 -16.71
C ARG A 23 -3.89 -7.73 -18.10
N GLN A 24 -4.96 -7.15 -18.63
CA GLN A 24 -4.99 -6.56 -19.97
C GLN A 24 -4.13 -5.29 -20.05
N HIS A 25 -4.14 -4.46 -19.02
CA HIS A 25 -3.49 -3.14 -19.02
C HIS A 25 -2.15 -3.10 -18.27
N LYS A 26 -1.57 -4.27 -17.96
CA LYS A 26 -0.34 -4.39 -17.15
C LYS A 26 0.86 -3.60 -17.68
N ASP A 27 0.95 -3.45 -19.00
CA ASP A 27 2.06 -2.77 -19.68
C ASP A 27 1.73 -1.30 -20.02
N GLU A 28 0.47 -0.88 -19.83
CA GLU A 28 -0.03 0.45 -20.19
C GLU A 28 -0.14 1.38 -18.97
N ILE A 29 -0.53 0.83 -17.82
CA ILE A 29 -0.72 1.60 -16.58
C ILE A 29 0.49 1.40 -15.67
N ALA A 30 1.15 2.49 -15.33
CA ALA A 30 2.42 2.46 -14.60
C ALA A 30 2.30 1.74 -13.24
N ALA A 31 1.20 1.93 -12.50
CA ALA A 31 0.93 1.20 -11.25
C ALA A 31 0.90 -0.32 -11.45
N LEU A 32 0.31 -0.80 -12.54
CA LEU A 32 0.24 -2.24 -12.82
C LEU A 32 1.60 -2.78 -13.21
N GLY A 33 2.35 -2.03 -14.03
CA GLY A 33 3.72 -2.38 -14.40
C GLY A 33 4.61 -2.62 -13.17
N PHE A 34 4.45 -1.81 -12.13
CA PHE A 34 5.14 -2.01 -10.84
C PHE A 34 4.86 -3.40 -10.24
N PHE A 35 3.60 -3.84 -10.17
CA PHE A 35 3.25 -5.13 -9.57
C PHE A 35 3.56 -6.36 -10.43
N TYR A 36 3.64 -6.20 -11.77
CA TYR A 36 3.91 -7.30 -12.69
C TYR A 36 5.40 -7.56 -12.97
N GLN A 37 6.28 -6.61 -12.67
CA GLN A 37 7.71 -6.70 -12.98
C GLN A 37 8.52 -6.96 -11.71
N GLN A 38 8.97 -8.21 -11.52
CA GLN A 38 9.84 -8.63 -10.42
C GLN A 38 11.29 -8.87 -10.89
N PRO A 39 12.32 -8.45 -10.12
CA PRO A 39 12.23 -7.65 -8.89
C PRO A 39 11.64 -6.26 -9.19
N TYR A 40 10.88 -5.69 -8.24
CA TYR A 40 10.37 -4.33 -8.38
C TYR A 40 11.49 -3.43 -8.89
N GLN A 41 11.27 -2.75 -10.01
CA GLN A 41 12.29 -1.85 -10.55
C GLN A 41 12.66 -0.83 -9.45
N ARG A 42 13.84 -0.20 -9.55
CA ARG A 42 14.28 0.87 -8.62
C ARG A 42 13.31 2.06 -8.49
N ARG A 43 12.16 2.04 -9.17
CA ARG A 43 11.14 3.07 -9.14
C ARG A 43 10.09 2.72 -8.09
N ALA A 44 9.98 3.56 -7.06
CA ALA A 44 8.91 3.47 -6.07
C ALA A 44 7.52 3.60 -6.71
N LEU A 45 6.55 2.89 -6.15
CA LEU A 45 5.14 3.13 -6.42
C LEU A 45 4.78 4.52 -5.88
N THR A 46 4.17 5.37 -6.72
CA THR A 46 3.79 6.74 -6.33
C THR A 46 2.28 6.85 -6.14
N PHE A 47 1.85 7.85 -5.38
CA PHE A 47 0.44 8.15 -5.19
C PHE A 47 -0.26 8.48 -6.51
N GLU A 48 0.41 9.20 -7.40
CA GLU A 48 -0.10 9.60 -8.72
C GLU A 48 -0.38 8.37 -9.59
N MET A 49 0.50 7.36 -9.56
CA MET A 49 0.29 6.10 -10.27
C MET A 49 -0.98 5.40 -9.78
N LEU A 50 -1.27 5.43 -8.47
CA LEU A 50 -2.51 4.87 -7.92
C LEU A 50 -3.75 5.71 -8.26
N GLN A 51 -3.63 7.04 -8.29
CA GLN A 51 -4.71 7.92 -8.72
C GLN A 51 -5.08 7.65 -10.18
N GLU A 52 -4.09 7.52 -11.06
CA GLU A 52 -4.30 7.16 -12.46
C GLU A 52 -5.08 5.83 -12.58
N LEU A 53 -4.60 4.77 -11.92
CA LEU A 53 -5.30 3.48 -11.94
C LEU A 53 -6.72 3.59 -11.37
N HIS A 54 -6.90 4.32 -10.27
CA HIS A 54 -8.22 4.53 -9.66
C HIS A 54 -9.19 5.19 -10.64
N GLU A 55 -8.76 6.24 -11.34
CA GLU A 55 -9.58 6.92 -12.33
C GLU A 55 -10.03 5.98 -13.44
N HIS A 56 -9.12 5.13 -13.93
CA HIS A 56 -9.41 4.12 -14.93
C HIS A 56 -10.47 3.12 -14.43
N LEU A 57 -10.32 2.61 -13.22
CA LEU A 57 -11.22 1.62 -12.63
C LEU A 57 -12.61 2.18 -12.33
N CYS A 58 -12.71 3.42 -11.85
CA CYS A 58 -13.96 4.00 -11.36
C CYS A 58 -14.87 4.56 -12.47
N LYS A 59 -14.37 4.75 -13.69
CA LYS A 59 -15.17 5.28 -14.82
C LYS A 59 -16.03 4.18 -15.47
N PRO A 60 -17.17 4.53 -16.10
CA PRO A 60 -17.91 3.58 -16.94
C PRO A 60 -17.03 3.04 -18.08
N PRO A 61 -17.20 1.76 -18.49
CA PRO A 61 -18.22 0.81 -18.01
C PRO A 61 -17.83 0.03 -16.74
N LEU A 62 -16.61 0.23 -16.19
CA LEU A 62 -16.08 -0.61 -15.10
C LEU A 62 -16.76 -0.32 -13.77
N MET A 63 -16.77 0.95 -13.34
CA MET A 63 -17.34 1.38 -12.06
C MET A 63 -16.79 0.57 -10.87
N LEU A 64 -15.50 0.21 -10.90
CA LEU A 64 -14.79 -0.63 -9.93
C LEU A 64 -14.11 0.21 -8.85
N THR A 65 -14.90 0.79 -7.94
CA THR A 65 -14.36 1.53 -6.80
C THR A 65 -13.68 0.61 -5.78
N THR A 66 -12.75 1.14 -4.98
CA THR A 66 -12.10 0.41 -3.88
C THR A 66 -13.12 -0.25 -2.95
N GLU A 67 -14.18 0.48 -2.57
CA GLU A 67 -15.27 -0.02 -1.73
C GLU A 67 -16.02 -1.20 -2.38
N ARG A 68 -16.29 -1.11 -3.69
CA ARG A 68 -16.99 -2.16 -4.44
C ARG A 68 -16.16 -3.42 -4.55
N LEU A 69 -14.86 -3.27 -4.85
CA LEU A 69 -13.91 -4.38 -4.93
C LEU A 69 -13.75 -5.07 -3.57
N TRP A 70 -13.55 -4.29 -2.51
CA TRP A 70 -13.43 -4.82 -1.14
C TRP A 70 -14.68 -5.60 -0.73
N SER A 71 -15.86 -5.02 -0.98
CA SER A 71 -17.15 -5.66 -0.69
C SER A 71 -17.37 -6.95 -1.49
N ALA A 72 -16.89 -7.00 -2.74
CA ALA A 72 -16.97 -8.18 -3.57
C ALA A 72 -16.08 -9.30 -3.01
N TYR A 73 -14.83 -9.01 -2.66
CA TYR A 73 -13.93 -9.96 -2.00
C TYR A 73 -14.50 -10.42 -0.66
N ALA A 74 -14.99 -9.51 0.18
CA ALA A 74 -15.58 -9.85 1.48
C ALA A 74 -16.78 -10.80 1.35
N ARG A 75 -17.55 -10.68 0.26
CA ARG A 75 -18.69 -11.56 0.00
C ARG A 75 -18.27 -12.95 -0.48
N VAL A 76 -17.28 -13.03 -1.36
CA VAL A 76 -16.86 -14.30 -2.00
C VAL A 76 -15.85 -15.06 -1.13
N GLN A 77 -15.02 -14.35 -0.37
CA GLN A 77 -13.88 -14.89 0.37
C GLN A 77 -13.84 -14.32 1.79
N ALA A 78 -14.95 -14.40 2.53
CA ALA A 78 -15.12 -13.73 3.83
C ALA A 78 -14.00 -14.03 4.85
N SER A 79 -13.49 -15.27 4.89
CA SER A 79 -12.40 -15.67 5.79
C SER A 79 -11.01 -15.14 5.36
N ALA A 80 -10.91 -14.59 4.15
CA ALA A 80 -9.70 -14.02 3.58
C ALA A 80 -9.66 -12.48 3.65
N VAL A 81 -10.71 -11.83 4.16
CA VAL A 81 -10.80 -10.35 4.20
C VAL A 81 -10.82 -9.83 5.63
N GLN A 82 -10.06 -8.78 5.88
CA GLN A 82 -9.94 -8.10 7.17
C GLN A 82 -10.34 -6.62 7.05
N GLY A 83 -10.41 -5.93 8.20
CA GLY A 83 -10.71 -4.50 8.26
C GLY A 83 -12.12 -4.14 7.77
N LEU A 84 -13.09 -5.05 7.90
CA LEU A 84 -14.49 -4.75 7.56
C LEU A 84 -14.98 -3.58 8.43
N GLY A 85 -15.49 -2.53 7.78
CA GLY A 85 -15.99 -1.33 8.46
C GLY A 85 -15.04 -0.13 8.50
N SER A 86 -13.76 -0.28 8.15
CA SER A 86 -12.88 0.88 7.98
C SER A 86 -13.17 1.58 6.65
N LYS A 87 -13.18 2.92 6.65
CA LYS A 87 -13.31 3.73 5.44
C LYS A 87 -12.13 3.46 4.51
N ARG A 88 -12.40 3.02 3.28
CA ARG A 88 -11.32 2.72 2.32
C ARG A 88 -10.52 3.97 1.97
N GLN A 89 -9.21 3.80 1.87
CA GLN A 89 -8.28 4.79 1.36
C GLN A 89 -7.92 4.48 -0.10
N LEU A 90 -7.36 5.46 -0.81
CA LEU A 90 -6.86 5.19 -2.16
C LEU A 90 -5.75 4.13 -2.14
N THR A 91 -4.89 4.17 -1.12
CA THR A 91 -3.77 3.24 -0.96
C THR A 91 -4.21 1.79 -0.73
N ASP A 92 -5.47 1.54 -0.35
CA ASP A 92 -6.02 0.17 -0.30
C ASP A 92 -6.09 -0.51 -1.68
N LEU A 93 -5.94 0.25 -2.78
CA LEU A 93 -5.72 -0.34 -4.10
C LEU A 93 -4.44 -1.18 -4.17
N VAL A 94 -3.40 -0.85 -3.38
CA VAL A 94 -2.20 -1.68 -3.28
C VAL A 94 -2.57 -3.07 -2.77
N SER A 95 -3.27 -3.15 -1.63
CA SER A 95 -3.71 -4.43 -1.08
C SER A 95 -4.59 -5.22 -2.05
N LEU A 96 -5.51 -4.54 -2.76
CA LEU A 96 -6.36 -5.18 -3.76
C LEU A 96 -5.58 -5.75 -4.95
N LEU A 97 -4.58 -5.03 -5.45
CA LEU A 97 -3.72 -5.48 -6.55
C LEU A 97 -2.89 -6.69 -6.13
N ARG A 98 -2.21 -6.60 -4.99
CA ARG A 98 -1.40 -7.69 -4.45
C ARG A 98 -2.22 -8.95 -4.24
N PHE A 99 -3.41 -8.81 -3.66
CA PHE A 99 -4.34 -9.91 -3.41
C PHE A 99 -4.84 -10.54 -4.73
N ALA A 100 -5.25 -9.71 -5.71
CA ALA A 100 -5.72 -10.19 -7.00
C ALA A 100 -4.62 -10.91 -7.82
N LEU A 101 -3.36 -10.52 -7.61
CA LEU A 101 -2.19 -11.09 -8.28
C LEU A 101 -1.55 -12.24 -7.49
N GLY A 102 -2.01 -12.52 -6.27
CA GLY A 102 -1.46 -13.57 -5.41
C GLY A 102 -0.01 -13.32 -4.97
N LEU A 103 0.41 -12.06 -4.87
CA LEU A 103 1.82 -11.71 -4.58
C LEU A 103 2.27 -12.10 -3.18
N ASP A 104 1.33 -12.19 -2.23
CA ASP A 104 1.60 -12.49 -0.82
C ASP A 104 1.39 -13.98 -0.48
N GLY A 105 1.20 -14.84 -1.50
CA GLY A 105 0.97 -16.28 -1.36
C GLY A 105 -0.51 -16.67 -1.18
N GLU A 106 -0.78 -17.98 -1.19
CA GLU A 106 -2.16 -18.53 -1.20
C GLU A 106 -2.94 -18.27 0.10
N ASP A 107 -2.24 -18.15 1.24
CA ASP A 107 -2.85 -17.93 2.56
C ASP A 107 -2.99 -16.44 2.94
N ALA A 108 -2.59 -15.55 2.04
CA ALA A 108 -2.63 -14.11 2.27
C ALA A 108 -4.06 -13.62 2.57
N LYS A 109 -4.16 -12.57 3.38
CA LYS A 109 -5.41 -11.90 3.70
C LYS A 109 -5.44 -10.54 3.03
N LEU A 110 -6.60 -10.17 2.50
CA LEU A 110 -6.87 -8.80 2.07
C LEU A 110 -7.11 -7.94 3.32
N ALA A 111 -6.09 -7.17 3.70
CA ALA A 111 -6.12 -6.24 4.82
C ALA A 111 -5.83 -4.80 4.36
N PRO A 112 -6.36 -3.77 5.05
CA PRO A 112 -6.08 -2.37 4.72
C PRO A 112 -4.58 -2.11 4.54
N PHE A 113 -4.20 -1.28 3.57
CA PHE A 113 -2.78 -1.08 3.26
C PHE A 113 -1.99 -0.52 4.45
N ALA A 114 -2.61 0.35 5.23
CA ALA A 114 -2.00 0.89 6.45
C ALA A 114 -1.64 -0.21 7.48
N ASP A 115 -2.49 -1.23 7.61
CA ASP A 115 -2.26 -2.35 8.54
C ASP A 115 -1.07 -3.21 8.08
N GLU A 116 -0.94 -3.44 6.76
CA GLU A 116 0.21 -4.16 6.20
C GLU A 116 1.50 -3.35 6.32
N VAL A 117 1.46 -2.04 6.07
CA VAL A 117 2.59 -1.12 6.28
C VAL A 117 3.03 -1.13 7.75
N ASP A 118 2.08 -1.12 8.69
CA ASP A 118 2.37 -1.23 10.13
C ASP A 118 3.09 -2.53 10.48
N LYS A 119 2.57 -3.67 9.98
CA LYS A 119 3.16 -5.00 10.20
C LYS A 119 4.57 -5.09 9.63
N ARG A 120 4.78 -4.60 8.40
CA ARG A 120 6.10 -4.57 7.75
C ARG A 120 7.07 -3.67 8.49
N PHE A 121 6.59 -2.51 8.96
CA PHE A 121 7.40 -1.58 9.74
C PHE A 121 7.85 -2.18 11.07
N GLN A 122 6.98 -2.91 11.76
CA GLN A 122 7.35 -3.62 12.99
C GLN A 122 8.48 -4.63 12.74
N ALA A 123 8.40 -5.41 11.65
CA ALA A 123 9.45 -6.35 11.27
C ALA A 123 10.75 -5.63 10.89
N TRP A 124 10.65 -4.58 10.07
CA TRP A 124 11.77 -3.77 9.59
C TRP A 124 12.53 -3.11 10.75
N ILE A 125 11.83 -2.42 11.67
CA ILE A 125 12.46 -1.71 12.77
C ILE A 125 13.07 -2.66 13.80
N PHE A 126 12.44 -3.82 14.03
CA PHE A 126 12.97 -4.86 14.91
C PHE A 126 14.28 -5.42 14.35
N ARG A 127 14.32 -5.73 13.05
CA ARG A 127 15.52 -6.21 12.36
C ARG A 127 16.65 -5.17 12.42
N HIS A 128 16.35 -3.90 12.14
CA HIS A 128 17.34 -2.82 12.24
C HIS A 128 17.91 -2.67 13.65
N ASN A 129 17.07 -2.64 14.67
CA ASN A 129 17.53 -2.54 16.06
C ASN A 129 18.35 -3.76 16.51
N ALA A 130 18.12 -4.95 15.93
CA ALA A 130 18.91 -6.14 16.21
C ALA A 130 20.27 -6.18 15.48
N GLN A 131 20.37 -5.55 14.31
CA GLN A 131 21.57 -5.56 13.46
C GLN A 131 22.49 -4.36 13.69
N ARG A 132 21.98 -3.25 14.22
CA ARG A 132 22.74 -2.03 14.51
C ARG A 132 23.51 -2.16 15.83
N GLY A 133 24.68 -1.51 15.91
CA GLY A 133 25.47 -1.44 17.15
C GLY A 133 24.77 -0.66 18.28
N THR A 134 23.83 0.22 17.92
CA THR A 134 22.92 0.92 18.83
C THR A 134 21.54 0.99 18.19
N ALA A 135 20.50 0.65 18.97
CA ALA A 135 19.11 0.81 18.57
C ALA A 135 18.76 2.29 18.31
N PHE A 136 17.72 2.52 17.50
CA PHE A 136 17.17 3.86 17.31
C PHE A 136 16.75 4.47 18.65
N THR A 137 17.01 5.77 18.82
CA THR A 137 16.50 6.51 19.98
C THR A 137 14.98 6.64 19.93
N ALA A 138 14.37 7.04 21.04
CA ALA A 138 12.93 7.30 21.08
C ALA A 138 12.51 8.37 20.04
N GLU A 139 13.32 9.42 19.87
CA GLU A 139 13.04 10.48 18.90
C GLU A 139 13.22 10.00 17.46
N GLN A 140 14.27 9.23 17.16
CA GLN A 140 14.43 8.60 15.84
C GLN A 140 13.27 7.65 15.53
N THR A 141 12.84 6.85 16.51
CA THR A 141 11.70 5.94 16.35
C THR A 141 10.42 6.69 16.04
N GLU A 142 10.18 7.84 16.67
CA GLU A 142 9.01 8.67 16.39
C GLU A 142 9.03 9.20 14.96
N TRP A 143 10.18 9.70 14.49
CA TRP A 143 10.33 10.13 13.11
C TRP A 143 10.11 8.99 12.10
N LEU A 144 10.65 7.80 12.37
CA LEU A 144 10.42 6.62 11.54
C LEU A 144 8.93 6.23 11.50
N ARG A 145 8.20 6.40 12.61
CA ARG A 145 6.73 6.18 12.65
C ARG A 145 5.97 7.20 11.80
N MET A 146 6.36 8.47 11.85
CA MET A 146 5.76 9.51 11.01
C MET A 146 6.03 9.25 9.52
N MET A 147 7.25 8.87 9.16
CA MET A 147 7.60 8.50 7.79
C MET A 147 6.79 7.28 7.31
N LYS A 148 6.63 6.27 8.17
CA LYS A 148 5.76 5.11 7.92
C LYS A 148 4.30 5.51 7.74
N ASN A 149 3.77 6.42 8.57
CA ASN A 149 2.39 6.92 8.45
C ASN A 149 2.19 7.65 7.11
N HIS A 150 3.18 8.44 6.70
CA HIS A 150 3.18 9.08 5.40
C HIS A 150 3.10 8.03 4.28
N ILE A 151 4.00 7.04 4.26
CA ILE A 151 3.99 5.93 3.29
C ILE A 151 2.65 5.19 3.27
N ALA A 152 2.02 4.92 4.42
CA ALA A 152 0.71 4.29 4.48
C ALA A 152 -0.39 5.09 3.75
N SER A 153 -0.22 6.41 3.64
CA SER A 153 -1.17 7.32 2.98
C SER A 153 -0.80 7.74 1.56
N SER A 154 0.48 7.68 1.18
CA SER A 154 0.99 8.19 -0.11
C SER A 154 1.78 7.15 -0.92
N CYS A 155 1.99 5.95 -0.39
CA CYS A 155 2.78 4.85 -0.95
C CYS A 155 4.29 5.09 -1.08
N SER A 156 4.79 6.29 -0.80
CA SER A 156 6.23 6.56 -0.78
C SER A 156 6.53 7.80 0.05
N ILE A 157 7.78 7.96 0.46
CA ILE A 157 8.29 9.18 1.07
C ILE A 157 9.57 9.63 0.37
N GLY A 158 9.67 10.93 0.12
CA GLY A 158 10.87 11.60 -0.37
C GLY A 158 11.16 12.86 0.43
N ARG A 159 12.26 13.54 0.08
CA ARG A 159 12.70 14.75 0.79
C ARG A 159 11.67 15.89 0.76
N GLY A 160 10.92 16.03 -0.33
CA GLY A 160 9.88 17.06 -0.46
C GLY A 160 8.70 16.86 0.49
N ASP A 161 8.46 15.64 0.95
CA ASP A 161 7.33 15.33 1.85
C ASP A 161 7.53 15.91 3.25
N PHE A 162 8.77 16.24 3.61
CA PHE A 162 9.10 16.88 4.89
C PHE A 162 8.68 18.35 4.96
N ASP A 163 8.26 18.94 3.84
CA ASP A 163 7.74 20.31 3.77
C ASP A 163 6.23 20.37 4.03
N TYR A 164 5.58 19.24 4.29
CA TYR A 164 4.14 19.14 4.46
C TYR A 164 3.73 18.50 5.79
N ALA A 165 2.54 18.89 6.25
CA ALA A 165 1.79 18.27 7.36
C ALA A 165 2.65 18.04 8.63
N GLU A 166 2.46 16.89 9.28
CA GLU A 166 3.06 16.54 10.57
C GLU A 166 4.59 16.59 10.54
N LEU A 167 5.23 16.25 9.41
CA LEU A 167 6.68 16.28 9.25
C LEU A 167 7.21 17.72 9.30
N ALA A 168 6.54 18.65 8.61
CA ALA A 168 6.89 20.06 8.65
C ALA A 168 6.72 20.64 10.06
N ASP A 169 5.60 20.33 10.72
CA ASP A 169 5.30 20.79 12.09
C ASP A 169 6.34 20.33 13.13
N LYS A 170 6.99 19.18 12.89
CA LYS A 170 8.07 18.63 13.73
C LYS A 170 9.47 19.18 13.41
N GLY A 171 9.59 20.10 12.47
CA GLY A 171 10.87 20.72 12.07
C GLY A 171 11.41 20.26 10.71
N GLY A 172 10.60 19.52 9.94
CA GLY A 172 10.85 19.18 8.55
C GLY A 172 12.17 18.46 8.29
N LEU A 173 12.68 18.64 7.06
CA LEU A 173 13.84 17.91 6.56
C LEU A 173 15.09 18.19 7.39
N GLN A 174 15.24 19.43 7.88
CA GLN A 174 16.38 19.83 8.71
C GLN A 174 16.42 19.04 10.02
N LYS A 175 15.28 18.86 10.70
CA LYS A 175 15.21 18.11 11.94
C LYS A 175 15.48 16.61 11.70
N ALA A 176 14.90 16.03 10.65
CA ALA A 176 15.18 14.65 10.25
C ALA A 176 16.67 14.44 9.95
N TRP A 177 17.29 15.35 9.20
CA TRP A 177 18.73 15.30 8.92
C TRP A 177 19.58 15.41 10.19
N GLY A 178 19.15 16.21 11.18
CA GLY A 178 19.82 16.26 12.48
C GLY A 178 19.79 14.95 13.25
N LEU A 179 18.79 14.09 13.03
CA LEU A 179 18.62 12.80 13.72
C LEU A 179 19.29 11.63 13.02
N PHE A 180 19.24 11.59 11.69
CA PHE A 180 19.72 10.44 10.90
C PHE A 180 20.97 10.77 10.07
N GLY A 181 21.25 12.05 9.83
CA GLY A 181 22.38 12.50 9.02
C GLY A 181 22.38 11.85 7.64
N LYS A 182 23.54 11.30 7.27
CA LYS A 182 23.75 10.65 5.96
C LYS A 182 22.93 9.37 5.76
N GLU A 183 22.39 8.79 6.83
CA GLU A 183 21.56 7.57 6.73
C GLU A 183 20.13 7.87 6.30
N LEU A 184 19.68 9.14 6.33
CA LEU A 184 18.28 9.48 6.08
C LEU A 184 17.78 8.97 4.72
N ASP A 185 18.55 9.18 3.65
CA ASP A 185 18.15 8.75 2.31
C ASP A 185 18.08 7.23 2.21
N ALA A 186 19.08 6.52 2.75
CA ALA A 186 19.09 5.06 2.76
C ALA A 186 17.90 4.48 3.53
N LEU A 187 17.56 5.08 4.68
CA LEU A 187 16.38 4.68 5.45
C LEU A 187 15.07 4.93 4.69
N MET A 188 14.95 6.07 4.00
CA MET A 188 13.79 6.34 3.14
C MET A 188 13.67 5.34 1.99
N ASP A 189 14.78 5.05 1.31
CA ASP A 189 14.80 4.09 0.19
C ASP A 189 14.41 2.69 0.67
N GLU A 190 15.00 2.21 1.77
CA GLU A 190 14.65 0.92 2.37
C GLU A 190 13.18 0.87 2.82
N MET A 191 12.65 1.94 3.43
CA MET A 191 11.25 1.99 3.85
C MET A 191 10.30 2.01 2.65
N ASN A 192 10.61 2.74 1.58
CA ASN A 192 9.83 2.75 0.35
C ASN A 192 9.81 1.38 -0.34
N GLU A 193 10.91 0.64 -0.27
CA GLU A 193 10.98 -0.71 -0.78
C GLU A 193 10.21 -1.67 0.13
N GLU A 194 10.62 -1.83 1.38
CA GLU A 194 10.16 -2.93 2.22
C GLU A 194 8.76 -2.75 2.81
N LEU A 195 8.27 -1.52 2.98
CA LEU A 195 6.94 -1.30 3.53
C LEU A 195 5.85 -1.40 2.46
N VAL A 196 6.19 -1.19 1.19
CA VAL A 196 5.26 -1.14 0.06
C VAL A 196 5.26 -2.46 -0.74
N ALA A 197 6.45 -3.07 -0.90
CA ALA A 197 6.72 -4.27 -1.70
C ALA A 197 5.96 -5.54 -1.29
#